data_AF-A0A969Y1S0-F1
#
_entry.id   AF-A0A969Y1S0-F1
#
_cell.length_a   1.000
_cell.length_b   1.000
_cell.length_c   1.000
_cell.angle_alpha   90.00
_cell.angle_beta   90.00
_cell.angle_gamma   90.00
#
_symmetry.space_group_name_H-M   'P 1'
#
loop_
_entity.id
_entity.type
_entity.pdbx_description
1 polymer ?
#
loop_
_entity_poly.entity_id
_entity_poly.type
_entity_poly.pdbx_seq_one_letter_code
_entity_poly.pdbx_strand_id
1 'polypeptide(L)'
;MLELSAISDTVQNVAEAIAAVLELDVSIIDRQYMRLGATGQYAGARFSSAARDSLFDEIMQTGQPGYIGDSRDSELCRRCEAK
;
A
#
# COMPACT_ATOMS: atom_id res chain seq x y z
N MET A 1 18.84 2.36 -12.63
CA MET A 1 17.95 1.31 -12.11
C MET A 1 16.57 1.59 -12.69
N LEU A 2 15.81 0.56 -13.09
CA LEU A 2 14.42 0.74 -13.53
C LEU A 2 13.53 0.74 -12.29
N GLU A 3 12.72 1.79 -12.14
CA GLU A 3 11.81 1.94 -11.01
C GLU A 3 10.41 1.40 -11.36
N LEU A 4 9.66 0.96 -10.35
CA LEU A 4 8.31 0.42 -10.54
C LEU A 4 7.35 1.46 -11.14
N SER A 5 7.62 2.75 -10.88
CA SER A 5 6.88 3.89 -11.44
C SER A 5 6.91 3.94 -12.97
N ALA A 6 7.93 3.35 -13.62
CA ALA A 6 8.03 3.31 -15.08
C ALA A 6 6.92 2.46 -15.73
N ILE A 7 6.24 1.61 -14.96
CA ILE A 7 5.13 0.75 -15.42
C ILE A 7 3.85 0.98 -14.60
N SER A 8 3.65 2.20 -14.10
CA SER A 8 2.53 2.54 -13.20
C SER A 8 1.15 2.14 -13.72
N ASP A 9 0.94 2.18 -15.04
CA ASP A 9 -0.35 1.81 -15.64
C ASP A 9 -0.60 0.30 -15.57
N THR A 10 0.43 -0.50 -15.78
CA THR A 10 0.37 -1.95 -15.54
C THR A 10 0.12 -2.24 -14.06
N VAL A 11 0.76 -1.49 -13.16
CA VAL A 11 0.55 -1.64 -11.71
C VAL A 11 -0.91 -1.32 -11.32
N GLN A 12 -1.53 -0.30 -11.94
CA GLN A 12 -2.95 -0.01 -11.73
C GLN A 12 -3.84 -1.17 -12.15
N ASN A 13 -3.62 -1.70 -13.35
CA ASN A 13 -4.43 -2.80 -13.89
C ASN A 13 -4.34 -4.05 -12.99
N VAL A 14 -3.16 -4.32 -12.41
CA VAL A 14 -2.99 -5.40 -11.44
C VAL A 14 -3.77 -5.12 -10.16
N ALA A 15 -3.72 -3.90 -9.63
CA ALA A 15 -4.49 -3.53 -8.43
C ALA A 15 -6.00 -3.70 -8.66
N GLU A 16 -6.50 -3.27 -9.82
CA GLU A 16 -7.91 -3.43 -10.22
C GLU A 16 -8.30 -4.90 -10.38
N ALA A 17 -7.45 -5.73 -10.99
CA ALA A 17 -7.71 -7.16 -11.13
C ALA A 17 -7.79 -7.87 -9.78
N ILE A 18 -6.89 -7.55 -8.83
CA ILE A 18 -6.93 -8.12 -7.47
C ILE A 18 -8.20 -7.66 -6.74
N ALA A 19 -8.52 -6.36 -6.83
CA ALA A 19 -9.71 -5.79 -6.18
C ALA A 19 -11.00 -6.42 -6.71
N ALA A 20 -11.08 -6.68 -8.02
CA ALA A 20 -12.24 -7.31 -8.65
C ALA A 20 -12.47 -8.77 -8.20
N VAL A 21 -11.41 -9.50 -7.84
CA VAL A 21 -11.49 -10.91 -7.40
C VAL A 21 -11.71 -11.02 -5.90
N LEU A 22 -11.04 -10.19 -5.10
CA LEU A 22 -11.09 -10.27 -3.64
C LEU A 22 -12.19 -9.41 -3.02
N GLU A 23 -12.78 -8.50 -3.79
CA GLU A 23 -13.74 -7.49 -3.31
C GLU A 23 -13.17 -6.63 -2.17
N LEU A 24 -11.88 -6.32 -2.25
CA LEU A 24 -11.14 -5.51 -1.28
C LEU A 24 -10.48 -4.30 -1.96
N ASP A 25 -10.30 -3.23 -1.20
CA ASP A 25 -9.49 -2.09 -1.62
C ASP A 25 -8.01 -2.47 -1.65
N VAL A 26 -7.36 -2.25 -2.78
CA VAL A 26 -5.98 -2.66 -3.03
C VAL A 26 -5.13 -1.42 -3.26
N SER A 27 -3.93 -1.42 -2.67
CA SER A 27 -2.90 -0.45 -3.00
C SER A 27 -1.55 -1.12 -3.18
N ILE A 28 -0.83 -0.69 -4.21
CA ILE A 28 0.53 -1.14 -4.51
C ILE A 28 1.47 0.06 -4.34
N ILE A 29 2.47 -0.13 -3.48
CA ILE A 29 3.40 0.91 -3.05
C ILE A 29 4.82 0.49 -3.45
N ASP A 30 5.62 1.42 -3.96
CA ASP A 30 7.03 1.17 -4.28
C ASP A 30 7.97 1.45 -3.09
N ARG A 31 9.28 1.28 -3.29
CA ARG A 31 10.30 1.48 -2.25
C ARG A 31 10.46 2.95 -1.84
N GLN A 32 9.97 3.87 -2.66
CA GLN A 32 9.90 5.31 -2.43
C GLN A 32 8.61 5.68 -1.71
N TYR A 33 7.76 4.69 -1.40
CA TYR A 33 6.49 4.83 -0.72
C TYR A 33 5.42 5.52 -1.55
N MET A 34 5.60 5.56 -2.87
CA MET A 34 4.60 6.09 -3.78
C MET A 34 3.54 5.03 -4.06
N ARG A 35 2.26 5.40 -3.92
CA ARG A 35 1.14 4.56 -4.36
C ARG A 35 1.06 4.57 -5.88
N LEU A 36 1.49 3.48 -6.50
CA LEU A 36 1.48 3.28 -7.95
C LEU A 36 0.27 2.49 -8.44
N GLY A 37 -0.46 1.83 -7.53
CA GLY A 37 -1.75 1.21 -7.78
C GLY A 37 -2.68 1.53 -6.63
N ALA A 38 -3.92 1.91 -6.91
CA ALA A 38 -4.90 2.21 -5.88
C ALA A 38 -6.33 1.99 -6.39
N THR A 39 -7.16 1.31 -5.61
CA THR A 39 -8.58 1.07 -5.88
C THR A 39 -9.44 1.54 -4.72
N GLY A 40 -10.77 1.54 -4.93
CA GLY A 40 -11.75 1.85 -3.89
C GLY A 40 -11.49 3.20 -3.21
N GLN A 41 -11.46 3.20 -1.87
CA GLN A 41 -11.28 4.44 -1.09
C GLN A 41 -9.93 5.14 -1.35
N TYR A 42 -8.94 4.41 -1.88
CA TYR A 42 -7.62 4.95 -2.18
C TYR A 42 -7.45 5.41 -3.64
N ALA A 43 -8.45 5.23 -4.51
CA ALA A 43 -8.32 5.55 -5.94
C ALA A 43 -7.91 7.01 -6.19
N GLY A 44 -8.48 7.95 -5.42
CA GLY A 44 -8.13 9.38 -5.48
C GLY A 44 -6.75 9.72 -4.92
N ALA A 45 -6.07 8.76 -4.28
CA ALA A 45 -4.76 8.91 -3.66
C ALA A 45 -3.63 8.26 -4.48
N ARG A 46 -3.88 7.89 -5.74
CA ARG A 46 -2.83 7.42 -6.67
C ARG A 46 -1.76 8.52 -6.81
N PHE A 47 -0.49 8.11 -6.76
CA PHE A 47 0.69 8.98 -6.69
C PHE A 47 0.82 9.85 -5.43
N SER A 48 0.14 9.48 -4.35
CA SER A 48 0.44 10.00 -3.00
C SER A 48 1.47 9.14 -2.28
N SER A 49 2.09 9.69 -1.24
CA SER A 49 2.96 8.93 -0.34
C SER A 49 2.12 8.09 0.62
N ALA A 50 2.50 6.82 0.79
CA ALA A 50 2.04 5.98 1.89
C ALA A 50 2.65 6.45 3.22
N ALA A 51 1.95 6.10 4.31
CA ALA A 51 2.34 6.48 5.66
C ALA A 51 3.66 5.83 6.09
N ARG A 52 4.50 6.60 6.79
CA ARG A 52 5.66 6.06 7.51
C ARG A 52 5.26 5.56 8.90
N ASP A 53 6.19 4.88 9.55
CA ASP A 53 6.02 4.16 10.83
C ASP A 53 4.75 3.28 10.82
N SER A 54 4.54 2.62 9.68
CA SER A 54 3.35 1.86 9.36
C SER A 54 3.70 0.40 9.03
N LEU A 55 2.68 -0.44 8.75
CA LEU A 55 2.91 -1.81 8.34
C LEU A 55 3.70 -1.87 7.02
N PHE A 56 3.54 -0.86 6.16
CA PHE A 56 4.31 -0.74 4.93
C PHE A 56 5.79 -0.59 5.22
N ASP A 57 6.16 0.24 6.20
CA ASP A 57 7.56 0.41 6.63
C ASP A 57 8.16 -0.91 7.15
N GLU A 58 7.42 -1.63 8.01
CA GLU A 58 7.89 -2.91 8.57
C GLU A 58 8.09 -3.97 7.48
N ILE A 59 7.14 -4.09 6.54
CA ILE A 59 7.25 -5.02 5.41
C ILE A 59 8.43 -4.66 4.51
N MET A 60 8.65 -3.37 4.23
CA MET A 60 9.78 -2.92 3.39
C MET A 60 11.14 -3.20 4.05
N GLN A 61 11.23 -3.11 5.38
CA GLN A 61 12.46 -3.39 6.13
C GLN A 61 12.73 -4.89 6.29
N THR A 62 11.69 -5.68 6.55
CA THR A 62 11.83 -7.12 6.86
C THR A 62 11.74 -8.02 5.63
N GLY A 63 11.10 -7.55 4.56
CA GLY A 63 10.73 -8.34 3.39
C GLY A 63 9.69 -9.44 3.68
N GLN A 64 9.09 -9.45 4.88
CA GLN A 64 8.08 -10.43 5.28
C GLN A 64 6.68 -9.84 5.15
N PRO A 65 5.66 -10.64 4.76
CA PRO A 65 4.27 -10.19 4.82
C PRO A 65 3.84 -9.86 6.25
N GLY A 66 2.98 -8.85 6.40
CA GLY A 66 2.41 -8.46 7.68
C GLY A 66 0.87 -8.45 7.66
N TYR A 67 0.25 -8.48 8.84
CA TYR A 67 -1.20 -8.46 9.00
C TYR A 67 -1.60 -7.70 10.26
N ILE A 68 -2.63 -6.85 10.15
CA ILE A 68 -3.28 -6.20 11.29
C ILE A 68 -4.72 -6.67 11.33
N GLY A 69 -5.08 -7.42 12.38
CA GLY A 69 -6.46 -7.89 12.57
C GLY A 69 -7.39 -6.82 13.14
N ASP A 70 -6.96 -6.13 14.19
CA ASP A 70 -7.67 -4.99 14.78
C ASP A 70 -6.72 -3.81 14.95
N SER A 71 -7.02 -2.69 14.28
CA SER A 71 -6.20 -1.48 14.32
C SER A 71 -6.19 -0.81 15.70
N ARG A 72 -7.20 -1.06 16.55
CA ARG A 72 -7.29 -0.48 17.91
C ARG A 72 -6.32 -1.13 18.88
N ASP A 73 -5.97 -2.39 18.65
CA ASP A 73 -5.07 -3.17 19.51
C ASP A 73 -3.62 -3.20 19.00
N SER A 74 -3.39 -2.78 17.75
CA SER A 74 -2.06 -2.74 17.16
C SER A 74 -1.23 -1.55 17.64
N GLU A 75 -0.08 -1.81 18.28
CA GLU A 75 0.91 -0.79 18.60
C GLU A 75 1.41 -0.05 17.35
N LEU A 76 1.54 -0.77 16.23
CA LEU A 76 1.97 -0.20 14.97
C LEU A 76 0.93 0.81 14.45
N CYS A 77 -0.37 0.52 14.54
CA CYS A 77 -1.41 1.50 14.24
C CYS A 77 -1.41 2.66 15.24
N ARG A 78 -1.03 2.42 16.50
CA ARG A 78 -0.95 3.48 17.52
C ARG A 78 0.12 4.53 17.23
N ARG A 79 1.22 4.15 16.57
CA ARG A 79 2.32 5.07 16.20
C ARG A 79 2.34 5.50 14.73
N CYS A 80 1.50 4.91 13.88
CA CYS A 80 1.39 5.23 12.46
C CYS A 80 1.15 6.73 12.21
N GLU A 81 1.88 7.29 11.23
CA GLU A 81 1.84 8.72 10.89
C GLU A 81 0.46 9.18 10.36
N ALA A 82 -0.28 8.30 9.68
CA ALA A 82 -1.56 8.62 9.05
C ALA A 82 -2.78 8.49 9.99
N LYS A 83 -2.57 8.71 11.29
CA LYS A 83 -3.60 8.59 12.34
C LYS A 83 -4.66 9.70 12.30
#